data_AF-A0A1L5FAH1-F1
#
_entry.id   AF-A0A1L5FAH1-F1
#
_cell.length_a   1.000
_cell.length_b   1.000
_cell.length_c   1.000
_cell.angle_alpha   90.00
_cell.angle_beta   90.00
_cell.angle_gamma   90.00
#
_symmetry.space_group_name_H-M   'P 1'
#
loop_
_entity.id
_entity.type
_entity.pdbx_description
1 polymer ?
#
loop_
_entity_poly.entity_id
_entity_poly.type
_entity_poly.pdbx_seq_one_letter_code
_entity_poly.pdbx_strand_id
1 'polypeptide(L)'
;MEQIDRYVNSVYRHVDGDKEEIEILKEEMRNHLLQIVEELKSEGKSDEESITIAIERFGEQTQIENELLGIFKFVNKKAKKILIAAVSFLLLALISFSTFVVGINICTKQYDKRNNEIVNIMRSYNQDDLENIDKNISVLLNKYKSKVKYVAMYHVTNGEDLWHTDLKDLEYVYPKDIHYDDMDTFNKQIITEEGVKYVSKYYQLYN
;
A
#
# COMPACT_ATOMS: atom_id res chain seq x y z
N MET A 1 20.22 32.31 44.77
CA MET A 1 19.59 32.00 43.48
C MET A 1 20.57 31.47 42.44
N GLU A 2 21.72 32.11 42.15
CA GLU A 2 22.69 31.61 41.15
C GLU A 2 23.20 30.17 41.39
N GLN A 3 23.27 29.72 42.65
CA GLN A 3 23.65 28.35 42.99
C GLN A 3 22.67 27.31 42.43
N ILE A 4 21.36 27.60 42.44
CA ILE A 4 20.32 26.75 41.83
C ILE A 4 20.55 26.66 40.32
N ASP A 5 20.79 27.80 39.67
CA ASP A 5 21.00 27.83 38.21
C ASP A 5 22.25 27.06 37.80
N ARG A 6 23.32 27.15 38.59
CA ARG A 6 24.52 26.34 38.37
C ARG A 6 24.24 24.86 38.55
N TYR A 7 23.52 24.47 39.60
CA TYR A 7 23.13 23.10 39.83
C TYR A 7 22.29 22.54 38.67
N VAL A 8 21.19 23.21 38.31
CA VAL A 8 20.31 22.80 37.20
C VAL A 8 21.11 22.68 35.90
N ASN A 9 21.89 23.69 35.52
CA ASN A 9 22.69 23.62 34.30
C ASN A 9 23.74 22.50 34.33
N SER A 10 24.31 22.21 35.50
CA SER A 10 25.30 21.15 35.65
C SER A 10 24.68 19.76 35.49
N VAL A 11 23.46 19.55 36.01
CA VAL A 11 22.70 18.30 35.89
C VAL A 11 22.34 17.98 34.43
N TYR A 12 22.01 19.01 33.65
CA TYR A 12 21.63 18.84 32.23
C TYR A 12 22.79 18.96 31.24
N ARG A 13 24.03 19.20 31.70
CA ARG A 13 25.17 19.58 30.84
C ARG A 13 25.45 18.60 29.69
N HIS A 14 25.21 17.31 29.91
CA HIS A 14 25.49 16.25 28.93
C HIS A 14 24.23 15.61 28.35
N VAL A 15 23.04 16.12 28.68
CA VAL A 15 21.77 15.60 28.16
C VAL A 15 21.60 16.07 26.71
N ASP A 16 21.51 15.10 25.81
CA ASP A 16 21.21 15.33 24.39
C ASP A 16 19.73 15.00 24.11
N GLY A 17 19.08 15.80 23.27
CA GLY A 17 17.68 15.63 22.95
C GLY A 17 17.08 16.87 22.30
N ASP A 18 15.76 16.96 22.34
CA ASP A 18 15.05 18.16 21.92
C ASP A 18 15.37 19.33 22.87
N LYS A 19 15.76 20.47 22.31
CA LYS A 19 16.22 21.62 23.11
C LYS A 19 15.07 22.28 23.87
N GLU A 20 13.88 22.30 23.30
CA GLU A 20 12.71 22.92 23.93
C GLU A 20 12.27 22.05 25.12
N GLU A 21 12.20 20.73 24.94
CA GLU A 21 11.92 19.78 26.01
C GLU A 21 12.95 19.88 27.16
N ILE A 22 14.24 19.97 26.83
CA ILE A 22 15.30 20.11 27.84
C ILE A 22 15.14 21.43 28.62
N GLU A 23 14.83 22.54 27.96
CA GLU A 23 14.65 23.83 28.65
C GLU A 23 13.40 23.84 29.54
N ILE A 24 12.29 23.22 29.11
CA ILE A 24 11.09 23.06 29.93
C ILE A 24 11.42 22.26 31.21
N LEU A 25 12.15 21.16 31.09
CA LEU A 25 12.53 20.33 32.23
C LEU A 25 13.53 21.02 33.17
N LYS A 26 14.41 21.88 32.64
CA LYS A 26 15.28 22.75 33.45
C LYS A 26 14.46 23.76 34.24
N GLU A 27 13.48 24.39 33.61
CA GLU A 27 12.62 25.38 34.25
C GLU A 27 11.76 24.73 35.34
N GLU A 28 11.19 23.55 35.08
CA GLU A 28 10.44 22.77 36.05
C GLU A 28 11.30 22.40 37.27
N MET A 29 12.50 21.87 37.04
CA MET A 29 13.46 21.56 38.11
C MET A 29 13.84 22.80 38.93
N ARG A 30 14.11 23.91 38.25
CA ARG A 30 14.42 25.19 38.90
C ARG A 30 13.27 25.64 39.78
N ASN A 31 12.03 25.57 39.29
CA ASN A 31 10.84 25.97 40.03
C ASN A 31 10.63 25.12 41.27
N HIS A 32 10.84 23.80 41.20
CA HIS A 32 10.78 22.93 42.37
C HIS A 32 11.84 23.25 43.42
N LEU A 33 13.09 23.48 42.99
CA LEU A 33 14.16 23.91 43.91
C LEU A 33 13.81 25.24 44.58
N LEU A 34 13.24 26.19 43.84
CA LEU A 34 12.79 27.47 44.38
C LEU A 34 11.64 27.31 45.39
N GLN A 35 10.67 26.43 45.12
CA GLN A 35 9.59 26.12 46.06
C GLN A 35 10.13 25.58 47.38
N ILE A 36 11.05 24.61 47.33
CA ILE A 36 11.69 24.05 48.53
C ILE A 36 12.45 25.13 49.31
N VAL A 37 13.14 26.03 48.60
CA VAL A 37 13.84 27.16 49.23
C VAL A 37 12.87 28.09 49.96
N GLU A 38 11.75 28.45 49.35
CA GLU A 38 10.76 29.33 49.99
C GLU A 38 10.06 28.65 51.17
N GLU A 39 9.80 27.35 51.10
CA GLU A 39 9.32 26.57 52.24
C GLU A 39 10.31 26.61 53.41
N LEU A 40 11.60 26.35 53.16
CA LEU A 40 12.65 26.38 54.20
C LEU A 40 12.82 27.77 54.81
N LYS A 41 12.73 28.83 54.01
CA LYS A 41 12.74 30.20 54.50
C LYS A 41 11.56 30.47 55.43
N SER A 42 10.37 29.96 55.08
CA SER A 42 9.17 30.09 55.93
C SER A 42 9.33 29.36 57.28
N GLU A 43 10.16 28.31 57.34
CA GLU A 43 10.54 27.59 58.56
C GLU A 43 11.64 28.33 59.37
N GLY A 44 12.08 29.51 58.92
CA GLY A 44 13.07 30.35 59.60
C GLY A 44 14.52 30.09 59.20
N LYS A 45 14.77 29.35 58.12
CA LYS A 45 16.12 29.12 57.57
C LYS A 45 16.63 30.35 56.82
N SER A 46 17.95 30.54 56.83
CA SER A 46 18.58 31.59 56.01
C SER A 46 18.54 31.24 54.53
N ASP A 47 18.67 32.23 53.64
CA ASP A 47 18.68 32.03 52.18
C ASP A 47 19.72 31.00 51.73
N GLU A 48 20.94 31.07 52.25
CA GLU A 48 22.06 30.22 51.83
C GLU A 48 21.93 28.79 52.39
N GLU A 49 21.46 28.66 53.63
CA GLU A 49 21.13 27.37 54.24
C GLU A 49 19.97 26.69 53.50
N SER A 50 18.93 27.46 53.13
CA SER A 50 17.77 26.95 52.39
C SER A 50 18.17 26.41 51.03
N ILE A 51 19.03 27.11 50.29
CA ILE A 51 19.53 26.67 48.97
C ILE A 51 20.34 25.39 49.09
N THR A 52 21.22 25.31 50.09
CA THR A 52 22.06 24.13 50.33
C THR A 52 21.19 22.91 50.62
N ILE A 53 20.26 23.04 51.57
CA ILE A 53 19.32 21.97 51.92
C ILE A 53 18.44 21.59 50.74
N ALA A 54 17.97 22.56 49.94
CA ALA A 54 17.14 22.26 48.76
C ALA A 54 17.89 21.39 47.74
N ILE A 55 19.16 21.72 47.45
CA ILE A 55 20.01 20.92 46.54
C ILE A 55 20.29 19.53 47.13
N GLU A 56 20.64 19.45 48.42
CA GLU A 56 20.90 18.18 49.10
C GLU A 56 19.66 17.27 49.12
N ARG A 57 18.47 17.83 49.36
CA ARG A 57 17.19 17.10 49.33
C ARG A 57 16.82 16.64 47.93
N PHE A 58 17.17 17.41 46.90
CA PHE A 58 16.89 17.08 45.51
C PHE A 58 17.77 15.93 45.01
N GLY A 59 19.04 15.90 45.44
CA GLY A 59 19.97 14.80 45.21
C GLY A 59 21.31 15.24 44.66
N GLU A 60 22.29 14.34 44.75
CA GLU A 60 23.64 14.61 44.25
C GLU A 60 23.63 14.81 42.73
N GLN A 61 24.34 15.84 42.26
CA GLN A 61 24.40 16.21 40.83
C GLN A 61 24.71 15.01 39.94
N THR A 62 25.72 14.20 40.30
CA THR A 62 26.18 13.07 39.47
C THR A 62 25.15 11.96 39.38
N GLN A 63 24.35 11.75 40.44
CA GLN A 63 23.28 10.76 40.43
C GLN A 63 22.16 11.21 39.47
N ILE A 64 21.66 12.43 39.65
CA ILE A 64 20.55 12.96 38.84
C ILE A 64 20.96 13.07 37.37
N GLU A 65 22.18 13.53 37.09
CA GLU A 65 22.74 13.60 35.74
C GLU A 65 22.76 12.22 35.05
N ASN A 66 23.21 11.18 35.76
CA ASN A 66 23.27 9.81 35.21
C ASN A 66 21.88 9.22 34.95
N GLU A 67 20.91 9.48 35.83
CA GLU A 67 19.53 9.03 35.66
C GLU A 67 18.89 9.69 34.43
N LEU A 68 19.04 11.01 34.28
CA LEU A 68 18.56 11.76 33.11
C LEU A 68 19.20 11.25 31.82
N LEU A 69 20.53 11.08 31.80
CA LEU A 69 21.24 10.52 30.65
C LEU A 69 20.71 9.12 30.27
N GLY A 70 20.39 8.29 31.26
CA GLY A 70 19.80 6.97 31.05
C GLY A 70 18.45 7.04 30.33
N ILE A 71 17.56 7.92 30.80
CA ILE A 71 16.21 8.11 30.24
C ILE A 71 16.28 8.58 28.78
N PHE A 72 17.00 9.68 28.50
CA PHE A 72 17.10 10.24 27.15
C PHE A 72 17.75 9.27 26.16
N LYS A 73 18.83 8.58 26.57
CA LYS A 73 19.46 7.55 25.73
C LYS A 73 18.51 6.39 25.44
N PHE A 74 17.71 5.96 26.40
CA PHE A 74 16.78 4.85 26.23
C PHE A 74 15.64 5.20 25.25
N VAL A 75 15.04 6.39 25.41
CA VAL A 75 13.99 6.89 24.52
C VAL A 75 14.51 6.99 23.09
N ASN A 76 15.66 7.63 22.90
CA ASN A 76 16.28 7.80 21.57
C ASN A 76 16.63 6.46 20.90
N LYS A 77 17.14 5.49 21.68
CA LYS A 77 17.46 4.15 21.15
C LYS A 77 16.21 3.39 20.71
N LYS A 78 15.10 3.50 21.46
CA LYS A 78 13.83 2.88 21.08
C LYS A 78 13.23 3.55 19.84
N ALA A 79 13.20 4.88 19.80
CA ALA A 79 12.71 5.65 18.65
C ALA A 79 13.46 5.28 17.37
N LYS A 80 14.80 5.20 17.42
CA LYS A 80 15.62 4.78 16.26
C LYS A 80 15.27 3.38 15.76
N LYS A 81 15.04 2.42 16.66
CA LYS A 81 14.66 1.05 16.28
C LYS A 81 13.28 1.01 15.62
N ILE A 82 12.31 1.77 16.17
CA ILE A 82 10.97 1.88 15.60
C ILE A 82 11.05 2.52 14.21
N LEU A 83 11.84 3.57 14.04
CA LEU A 83 12.03 4.24 12.76
C LEU A 83 12.61 3.28 11.71
N ILE A 84 13.66 2.52 12.06
CA ILE A 84 14.25 1.52 11.15
C ILE A 84 13.23 0.46 10.76
N ALA A 85 12.44 -0.05 11.71
CA ALA A 85 11.39 -1.02 11.43
C ALA A 85 10.32 -0.43 10.49
N ALA A 86 9.85 0.80 10.74
CA ALA A 86 8.86 1.48 9.91
C ALA A 86 9.37 1.67 8.47
N VAL A 87 10.61 2.14 8.30
CA VAL A 87 11.23 2.29 6.97
C VAL A 87 11.35 0.93 6.26
N SER A 88 11.70 -0.13 6.99
CA SER A 88 11.79 -1.48 6.41
C SER A 88 10.44 -1.98 5.90
N PHE A 89 9.37 -1.78 6.68
CA PHE A 89 8.01 -2.12 6.24
C PHE A 89 7.55 -1.28 5.04
N LEU A 90 7.88 0.01 5.03
CA LEU A 90 7.57 0.88 3.90
C LEU A 90 8.22 0.38 2.61
N LEU A 91 9.50 0.00 2.66
CA LEU A 91 10.22 -0.54 1.49
C LEU A 91 9.60 -1.85 1.01
N LEU A 92 9.23 -2.76 1.91
CA LEU A 92 8.56 -4.01 1.55
C LEU A 92 7.20 -3.76 0.88
N ALA A 93 6.42 -2.80 1.40
CA ALA A 93 5.14 -2.43 0.82
C ALA A 93 5.31 -1.84 -0.60
N LEU A 94 6.30 -0.97 -0.80
CA LEU A 94 6.60 -0.41 -2.12
C LEU A 94 7.01 -1.47 -3.13
N ILE A 95 7.86 -2.43 -2.72
CA ILE A 95 8.26 -3.55 -3.59
C ILE A 95 7.04 -4.41 -3.95
N SER A 96 6.24 -4.80 -2.95
CA SER A 96 5.02 -5.58 -3.17
C SER A 96 4.06 -4.88 -4.13
N PHE A 97 3.78 -3.60 -3.90
CA PHE A 97 2.92 -2.80 -4.77
C PHE A 97 3.46 -2.70 -6.20
N SER A 98 4.78 -2.48 -6.35
CA SER A 98 5.42 -2.41 -7.67
C SER A 98 5.28 -3.73 -8.43
N THR A 99 5.52 -4.86 -7.76
CA THR A 99 5.35 -6.19 -8.38
C THR A 99 3.90 -6.46 -8.77
N PHE A 100 2.94 -6.03 -7.95
CA PHE A 100 1.52 -6.14 -8.24
C PHE A 100 1.14 -5.34 -9.50
N VAL A 101 1.54 -4.07 -9.60
CA VAL A 101 1.27 -3.22 -10.77
C VAL A 101 1.90 -3.79 -12.04
N VAL A 102 3.15 -4.27 -11.97
CA VAL A 102 3.81 -4.94 -13.09
C VAL A 102 3.07 -6.22 -13.48
N GLY A 103 2.63 -7.01 -12.51
CA GLY A 103 1.82 -8.21 -12.72
C GLY A 103 0.52 -7.91 -13.46
N ILE A 104 -0.24 -6.90 -13.02
CA ILE A 104 -1.46 -6.45 -13.69
C ILE A 104 -1.16 -6.03 -15.13
N ASN A 105 -0.13 -5.21 -15.37
CA ASN A 105 0.23 -4.77 -16.71
C ASN A 105 0.60 -5.93 -17.64
N ILE A 106 1.33 -6.93 -17.14
CA ILE A 106 1.67 -8.13 -17.91
C ILE A 106 0.41 -8.93 -18.23
N CYS A 107 -0.47 -9.14 -17.24
CA CYS A 107 -1.74 -9.83 -17.42
C CYS A 107 -2.61 -9.14 -18.46
N THR A 108 -2.79 -7.82 -18.36
CA THR A 108 -3.57 -7.02 -19.32
C THR A 108 -2.97 -7.08 -20.72
N LYS A 109 -1.65 -6.94 -20.88
CA LYS A 109 -1.00 -7.07 -22.20
C LYS A 109 -1.19 -8.45 -22.83
N GLN A 110 -1.08 -9.52 -22.03
CA GLN A 110 -1.34 -10.88 -22.52
C GLN A 110 -2.81 -11.08 -22.89
N TYR A 111 -3.72 -10.54 -22.07
CA TYR A 111 -5.16 -10.54 -22.31
C TYR A 111 -5.49 -9.83 -23.64
N ASP A 112 -4.96 -8.63 -23.85
CA ASP A 112 -5.18 -7.83 -25.05
C ASP A 112 -4.57 -8.47 -26.29
N LYS A 113 -3.34 -9.00 -26.19
CA LYS A 113 -2.68 -9.69 -27.31
C LYS A 113 -3.53 -10.87 -27.80
N ARG A 114 -3.93 -11.75 -26.88
CA ARG A 114 -4.83 -12.87 -27.18
C ARG A 114 -6.13 -12.37 -27.79
N ASN A 115 -6.68 -11.27 -27.25
CA ASN A 115 -7.94 -10.76 -27.71
C ASN A 115 -7.91 -10.21 -29.12
N ASN A 116 -6.84 -9.48 -29.44
CA ASN A 116 -6.60 -8.94 -30.76
C ASN A 116 -6.32 -10.05 -31.79
N GLU A 117 -5.64 -11.13 -31.43
CA GLU A 117 -5.46 -12.29 -32.33
C GLU A 117 -6.82 -12.90 -32.74
N ILE A 118 -7.74 -13.10 -31.80
CA ILE A 118 -9.09 -13.62 -32.13
C ILE A 118 -9.89 -12.62 -32.97
N VAL A 119 -9.86 -11.32 -32.61
CA VAL A 119 -10.56 -10.28 -33.37
C VAL A 119 -10.04 -10.19 -34.80
N ASN A 120 -8.74 -10.33 -35.00
CA ASN A 120 -8.15 -10.30 -36.34
C ASN A 120 -8.60 -11.48 -37.20
N ILE A 121 -8.71 -12.69 -36.63
CA ILE A 121 -9.27 -13.84 -37.34
C ILE A 121 -10.75 -13.61 -37.66
N MET A 122 -11.53 -13.07 -36.71
CA MET A 122 -12.97 -12.85 -36.92
C MET A 122 -13.29 -11.69 -37.86
N ARG A 123 -12.37 -10.74 -38.06
CA ARG A 123 -12.52 -9.68 -39.07
C ARG A 123 -12.50 -10.22 -40.49
N SER A 124 -11.79 -11.31 -40.74
CA SER A 124 -11.78 -11.99 -42.05
C SER A 124 -12.87 -13.05 -42.17
N TYR A 125 -13.87 -13.02 -41.29
CA TYR A 125 -14.99 -13.96 -41.35
C TYR A 125 -15.73 -13.82 -42.69
N ASN A 126 -15.96 -14.96 -43.34
CA ASN A 126 -16.77 -15.13 -44.54
C ASN A 126 -17.45 -16.51 -44.46
N GLN A 127 -18.75 -16.58 -44.71
CA GLN A 127 -19.51 -17.85 -44.69
C GLN A 127 -18.98 -18.90 -45.69
N ASP A 128 -18.31 -18.47 -46.76
CA ASP A 128 -17.76 -19.35 -47.79
C ASP A 128 -16.38 -19.93 -47.45
N ASP A 129 -15.68 -19.42 -46.42
CA ASP A 129 -14.32 -19.83 -46.02
C ASP A 129 -14.23 -20.30 -44.55
N LEU A 130 -15.28 -20.98 -44.07
CA LEU A 130 -15.36 -21.46 -42.68
C LEU A 130 -14.24 -22.44 -42.31
N GLU A 131 -13.73 -23.24 -43.25
CA GLU A 131 -12.66 -24.22 -42.98
C GLU A 131 -11.36 -23.52 -42.54
N ASN A 132 -11.02 -22.40 -43.17
CA ASN A 132 -9.84 -21.62 -42.83
C ASN A 132 -10.02 -20.89 -41.48
N ILE A 133 -11.22 -20.37 -41.20
CA ILE A 133 -11.55 -19.76 -39.90
C ILE A 133 -11.47 -20.80 -38.78
N ASP A 134 -12.10 -21.97 -38.94
CA ASP A 134 -12.05 -23.08 -37.99
C ASP A 134 -10.60 -23.49 -37.69
N LYS A 135 -9.77 -23.63 -38.74
CA LYS A 135 -8.35 -23.94 -38.62
C LYS A 135 -7.60 -22.89 -37.80
N ASN A 136 -7.77 -21.61 -38.11
CA ASN A 136 -7.08 -20.52 -37.43
C ASN A 136 -7.50 -20.38 -35.96
N ILE A 137 -8.79 -20.54 -35.67
CA ILE A 137 -9.30 -20.56 -34.29
C ILE A 137 -8.80 -21.79 -33.53
N SER A 138 -8.76 -22.97 -34.16
CA SER A 138 -8.25 -24.20 -33.52
C SER A 138 -6.79 -24.06 -33.08
N VAL A 139 -5.94 -23.45 -33.92
CA VAL A 139 -4.53 -23.17 -33.60
C VAL A 139 -4.45 -22.21 -32.41
N LEU A 140 -5.31 -21.18 -32.38
CA LEU A 140 -5.35 -20.21 -31.30
C LEU A 140 -5.81 -20.84 -29.98
N LEU A 141 -6.89 -21.63 -29.98
CA LEU A 141 -7.38 -22.32 -28.78
C LEU A 141 -6.30 -23.28 -28.23
N ASN A 142 -5.57 -23.96 -29.10
CA ASN A 142 -4.44 -24.81 -28.71
C ASN A 142 -3.25 -24.02 -28.15
N LYS A 143 -3.00 -22.81 -28.64
CA LYS A 143 -1.96 -21.90 -28.12
C LYS A 143 -2.31 -21.36 -26.73
N TYR A 144 -3.60 -21.12 -26.47
CA TYR A 144 -4.09 -20.53 -25.21
C TYR A 144 -4.88 -21.52 -24.35
N LYS A 145 -4.57 -22.82 -24.44
CA LYS A 145 -5.21 -23.92 -23.68
C LYS A 145 -5.61 -23.51 -22.27
N SER A 146 -6.80 -23.96 -21.85
CA SER A 146 -7.51 -23.65 -20.59
C SER A 146 -7.95 -22.19 -20.37
N LYS A 147 -7.45 -21.21 -21.16
CA LYS A 147 -7.83 -19.79 -21.03
C LYS A 147 -8.90 -19.32 -22.00
N VAL A 148 -9.11 -20.02 -23.11
CA VAL A 148 -10.23 -19.78 -24.03
C VAL A 148 -10.76 -21.15 -24.42
N LYS A 149 -12.04 -21.40 -24.16
CA LYS A 149 -12.66 -22.67 -24.52
C LYS A 149 -13.28 -22.63 -25.91
N TYR A 150 -13.87 -21.49 -26.25
CA TYR A 150 -14.48 -21.29 -27.55
C TYR A 150 -14.57 -19.83 -27.93
N VAL A 151 -14.88 -19.62 -29.20
CA VAL A 151 -15.17 -18.33 -29.77
C VAL A 151 -16.52 -18.42 -30.46
N ALA A 152 -17.39 -17.45 -30.18
CA ALA A 152 -18.67 -17.31 -30.82
C ALA A 152 -18.78 -15.92 -31.48
N MET A 153 -19.56 -15.82 -32.54
CA MET A 153 -19.86 -14.57 -33.20
C MET A 153 -21.37 -14.47 -33.40
N TYR A 154 -21.90 -13.28 -33.10
CA TYR A 154 -23.31 -12.98 -33.16
C TYR A 154 -23.57 -11.83 -34.15
N HIS A 155 -24.67 -11.93 -34.87
CA HIS A 155 -25.22 -10.84 -35.66
C HIS A 155 -25.70 -9.71 -34.73
N VAL A 156 -25.63 -8.45 -35.18
CA VAL A 156 -26.13 -7.30 -34.41
C VAL A 156 -27.49 -6.86 -34.93
N THR A 157 -28.57 -7.21 -34.24
CA THR A 157 -29.90 -6.66 -34.52
C THR A 157 -30.13 -5.38 -33.72
N ASN A 158 -30.03 -4.22 -34.39
CA ASN A 158 -30.53 -2.90 -33.98
C ASN A 158 -30.49 -2.54 -32.47
N GLY A 159 -29.38 -1.99 -32.00
CA GLY A 159 -29.35 -1.06 -30.85
C GLY A 159 -29.75 -1.60 -29.47
N GLU A 160 -30.09 -2.88 -29.34
CA GLU A 160 -30.44 -3.51 -28.05
C GLU A 160 -29.18 -3.86 -27.22
N ASP A 161 -29.38 -3.95 -25.90
CA ASP A 161 -28.33 -4.03 -24.89
C ASP A 161 -27.31 -5.16 -25.14
N LEU A 162 -26.03 -4.77 -25.12
CA LEU A 162 -24.80 -5.56 -25.36
C LEU A 162 -24.58 -6.78 -24.43
N TRP A 163 -25.53 -7.06 -23.55
CA TRP A 163 -25.45 -8.02 -22.45
C TRP A 163 -26.34 -9.26 -22.65
N HIS A 164 -27.24 -9.24 -23.64
CA HIS A 164 -28.15 -10.36 -23.93
C HIS A 164 -28.00 -10.80 -25.40
N THR A 165 -27.09 -11.75 -25.64
CA THR A 165 -27.00 -12.43 -26.95
C THR A 165 -27.91 -13.65 -26.91
N ASP A 166 -29.03 -13.62 -27.65
CA ASP A 166 -29.87 -14.81 -27.85
C ASP A 166 -29.12 -15.77 -28.78
N LEU A 167 -29.24 -17.10 -28.56
CA LEU A 167 -28.64 -18.11 -29.44
C LEU A 167 -29.16 -18.01 -30.88
N LYS A 168 -30.31 -17.38 -31.07
CA LYS A 168 -30.90 -17.11 -32.39
C LYS A 168 -30.06 -16.17 -33.25
N ASP A 169 -29.22 -15.35 -32.64
CA ASP A 169 -28.35 -14.40 -33.34
C ASP A 169 -26.94 -14.98 -33.58
N LEU A 170 -26.69 -16.23 -33.21
CA LEU A 170 -25.41 -16.90 -33.37
C LEU A 170 -25.11 -17.18 -34.85
N GLU A 171 -24.08 -16.53 -35.38
CA GLU A 171 -23.61 -16.75 -36.75
C GLU A 171 -22.49 -17.81 -36.83
N TYR A 172 -21.64 -17.86 -35.80
CA TYR A 172 -20.49 -18.75 -35.78
C TYR A 172 -20.18 -19.19 -34.36
N VAL A 173 -19.78 -20.44 -34.20
CA VAL A 173 -19.23 -20.97 -32.96
C VAL A 173 -18.19 -22.05 -33.23
N TYR A 174 -17.10 -22.00 -32.47
CA TYR A 174 -16.07 -23.03 -32.50
C TYR A 174 -15.47 -23.27 -31.10
N PRO A 175 -15.38 -24.54 -30.63
CA PRO A 175 -15.83 -25.78 -31.29
C PRO A 175 -17.37 -25.88 -31.47
N LYS A 176 -17.87 -26.78 -32.32
CA LYS A 176 -19.33 -26.86 -32.63
C LYS A 176 -20.18 -27.47 -31.50
N ASP A 177 -19.55 -28.21 -30.59
CA ASP A 177 -20.25 -29.09 -29.63
C ASP A 177 -20.23 -28.55 -28.18
N ILE A 178 -20.58 -27.27 -27.98
CA ILE A 178 -20.44 -26.61 -26.67
C ILE A 178 -21.77 -26.58 -25.90
N HIS A 179 -21.69 -26.81 -24.59
CA HIS A 179 -22.75 -26.49 -23.63
C HIS A 179 -22.46 -25.14 -22.95
N TYR A 180 -23.46 -24.25 -22.98
CA TYR A 180 -23.38 -22.88 -22.48
C TYR A 180 -23.74 -22.82 -20.98
N ASP A 181 -22.88 -23.32 -20.10
CA ASP A 181 -23.09 -23.23 -18.63
C ASP A 181 -22.08 -22.28 -17.97
N ASP A 182 -22.61 -21.27 -17.25
CA ASP A 182 -21.93 -20.30 -16.36
C ASP A 182 -20.55 -19.80 -16.82
N MET A 183 -20.57 -18.80 -17.72
CA MET A 183 -19.36 -18.35 -18.40
C MET A 183 -19.26 -16.82 -18.46
N ASP A 184 -18.09 -16.30 -18.09
CA ASP A 184 -17.76 -14.89 -18.28
C ASP A 184 -17.60 -14.59 -19.77
N THR A 185 -18.29 -13.56 -20.24
CA THR A 185 -18.31 -13.14 -21.65
C THR A 185 -17.45 -11.91 -21.90
N PHE A 186 -16.52 -12.01 -22.86
CA PHE A 186 -15.91 -10.82 -23.46
C PHE A 186 -16.58 -10.54 -24.81
N ASN A 187 -17.33 -9.44 -24.87
CA ASN A 187 -18.01 -8.99 -26.08
C ASN A 187 -17.20 -7.85 -26.70
N LYS A 188 -16.84 -7.98 -27.98
CA LYS A 188 -16.24 -6.89 -28.75
C LYS A 188 -16.90 -6.75 -30.10
N GLN A 189 -17.35 -5.54 -30.40
CA GLN A 189 -17.85 -5.17 -31.71
C GLN A 189 -16.70 -5.19 -32.72
N ILE A 190 -16.96 -5.80 -33.87
CA ILE A 190 -16.06 -5.81 -35.02
C ILE A 190 -16.84 -5.38 -36.26
N ILE A 191 -16.12 -4.84 -37.24
CA ILE A 191 -16.67 -4.55 -38.57
C ILE A 191 -16.03 -5.57 -39.52
N THR A 192 -16.86 -6.28 -40.25
CA THR A 192 -16.51 -7.25 -41.29
C THR A 192 -16.98 -6.75 -42.66
N GLU A 193 -16.59 -7.43 -43.74
CA GLU A 193 -17.08 -7.10 -45.10
C GLU A 193 -18.61 -7.27 -45.22
N GLU A 194 -19.21 -8.14 -44.40
CA GLU A 194 -20.65 -8.41 -44.34
C GLU A 194 -21.40 -7.46 -43.38
N GLY A 195 -20.71 -6.53 -42.71
CA GLY A 195 -21.31 -5.56 -41.79
C GLY A 195 -20.76 -5.63 -40.35
N VAL A 196 -21.48 -5.01 -39.42
CA VAL A 196 -21.11 -4.94 -38.00
C VAL A 196 -21.48 -6.24 -37.31
N LYS A 197 -20.54 -6.87 -36.59
CA LYS A 197 -20.72 -8.14 -35.86
C LYS A 197 -20.23 -8.05 -34.42
N TYR A 198 -20.71 -8.93 -33.53
CA TYR A 198 -20.16 -9.09 -32.17
C TYR A 198 -19.38 -10.39 -32.07
N VAL A 199 -18.16 -10.30 -31.53
CA VAL A 199 -17.40 -11.49 -31.12
C VAL A 199 -17.52 -11.64 -29.63
N SER A 200 -18.08 -12.76 -29.20
CA SER A 200 -18.18 -13.17 -27.80
C SER A 200 -17.20 -14.30 -27.52
N LYS A 201 -16.57 -14.24 -26.36
CA LYS A 201 -15.69 -15.32 -25.87
C LYS A 201 -16.15 -15.74 -24.50
N TYR A 202 -15.96 -17.01 -24.23
CA TYR A 202 -16.42 -17.58 -22.99
C TYR A 202 -15.26 -18.24 -22.27
N TYR A 203 -15.07 -17.81 -21.02
CA TYR A 203 -14.06 -18.29 -20.10
C TYR A 203 -14.67 -19.33 -19.17
N GLN A 204 -13.91 -20.36 -18.77
CA GLN A 204 -14.29 -21.17 -17.62
C GLN A 204 -13.92 -20.41 -16.36
N LEU A 205 -14.90 -20.10 -15.51
CA LEU A 205 -14.64 -19.69 -14.14
C LEU A 205 -14.00 -20.88 -13.41
N TYR A 206 -12.91 -20.59 -12.70
CA TYR A 206 -12.01 -21.51 -11.97
C TYR A 206 -12.62 -22.85 -11.52
N ASN A 207 -11.85 -23.94 -11.72
CA ASN A 207 -11.95 -25.16 -10.89
C ASN A 207 -11.17 -24.96 -9.59
#